data_AF-A0A553GLS0-F1
#
_entry.id   AF-A0A553GLS0-F1
#
_cell.length_a   1.000
_cell.length_b   1.000
_cell.length_c   1.000
_cell.angle_alpha   90.00
_cell.angle_beta   90.00
_cell.angle_gamma   90.00
#
_symmetry.space_group_name_H-M   'P 1'
#
loop_
_entity.id
_entity.type
_entity.pdbx_description
1 polymer ?
#
loop_
_entity_poly.entity_id
_entity_poly.type
_entity_poly.pdbx_seq_one_letter_code
_entity_poly.pdbx_strand_id
1 'polypeptide(L)'
;MAKIKLNKKSLIRWKIYIDRARMYIGYIQFLMIGFVFLQSFEETNWGALIFDNLLYSIPLLFMLFIVLQLVLGRIDTVLGLREEEMRNASTSNPVMRELLTNIQDLKLEVKQLSEQIKETK
;
A
#
# COMPACT_ATOMS: atom_id res chain seq x y z
N MET A 1 13.96 24.33 36.12
CA MET A 1 13.84 23.26 35.11
C MET A 1 13.52 23.90 33.76
N ALA A 2 14.46 23.90 32.82
CA ALA A 2 14.27 24.52 31.51
C ALA A 2 13.21 23.75 30.71
N LYS A 3 12.08 24.39 30.38
CA LYS A 3 11.11 23.85 29.41
C LYS A 3 11.76 23.91 28.03
N ILE A 4 12.41 22.83 27.62
CA ILE A 4 12.87 22.65 26.25
C ILE A 4 11.63 22.79 25.35
N LYS A 5 11.51 23.91 24.65
CA LYS A 5 10.49 24.10 23.61
C LYS A 5 10.87 23.20 22.44
N LEU A 6 10.51 21.91 22.55
CA LEU A 6 10.69 20.96 21.46
C LEU A 6 10.02 21.52 20.21
N ASN A 7 10.83 21.79 19.18
CA ASN A 7 10.35 22.30 17.92
C ASN A 7 9.58 21.18 17.22
N LYS A 8 8.26 21.13 17.44
CA LYS A 8 7.35 20.10 16.90
C LYS A 8 7.55 19.88 15.40
N LYS A 9 7.80 20.95 14.62
CA LYS A 9 8.06 20.84 13.18
C LYS A 9 9.34 20.05 12.87
N SER A 10 10.40 20.24 13.67
CA SER A 10 11.65 19.51 13.48
C SER A 10 11.49 18.02 13.79
N LEU A 11 10.78 17.69 14.88
CA LEU A 11 10.48 16.30 15.26
C LEU A 11 9.65 15.57 14.21
N ILE A 12 8.63 16.22 13.64
CA ILE A 12 7.80 15.65 12.58
C ILE A 12 8.64 15.35 11.34
N ARG A 13 9.53 16.28 10.93
CA ARG A 13 10.44 16.03 9.79
C ARG A 13 11.36 14.85 10.04
N TRP A 14 11.97 14.77 11.22
CA TRP A 14 12.82 13.64 11.61
C TRP A 14 12.07 12.31 11.59
N LYS A 15 10.84 12.26 12.10
CA LYS A 15 9.97 11.08 11.99
C LYS A 15 9.80 10.66 10.53
N ILE A 16 9.46 11.60 9.64
CA ILE A 16 9.25 11.31 8.22
C ILE A 16 10.51 10.70 7.59
N TYR A 17 11.69 11.26 7.89
CA TYR A 17 12.95 10.71 7.37
C TYR A 17 13.25 9.31 7.91
N ILE A 18 13.00 9.06 9.19
CA ILE A 18 13.18 7.74 9.81
C ILE A 18 12.20 6.72 9.19
N ASP A 19 10.93 7.09 8.99
CA ASP A 19 9.94 6.21 8.37
C ASP A 19 10.33 5.86 6.92
N ARG A 20 10.81 6.83 6.14
CA ARG A 20 11.33 6.59 4.78
C ARG A 20 12.57 5.70 4.79
N ALA A 21 13.51 5.93 5.70
CA ALA A 21 14.71 5.11 5.83
C ALA A 21 14.36 3.66 6.19
N ARG A 22 13.43 3.45 7.12
CA ARG A 22 12.92 2.12 7.47
C ARG A 22 12.33 1.40 6.26
N MET A 23 11.53 2.09 5.44
CA MET A 23 10.97 1.54 4.21
C MET A 23 12.08 1.07 3.25
N TYR A 24 13.12 1.89 3.04
CA TYR A 24 14.25 1.53 2.18
C TYR A 24 15.05 0.34 2.72
N ILE A 25 15.30 0.28 4.03
CA ILE A 25 15.93 -0.88 4.67
C ILE A 25 15.09 -2.14 4.44
N GLY A 26 13.76 -2.02 4.54
CA GLY A 26 12.83 -3.11 4.23
C GLY A 26 12.99 -3.65 2.81
N TYR A 27 13.17 -2.79 1.81
CA TYR A 27 13.40 -3.23 0.43
C TYR A 27 14.72 -3.98 0.27
N ILE A 28 15.79 -3.51 0.91
CA ILE A 28 17.09 -4.20 0.89
C ILE A 28 16.95 -5.59 1.56
N GLN A 29 16.25 -5.65 2.69
CA GLN A 29 16.00 -6.89 3.41
C GLN A 29 15.18 -7.89 2.59
N PHE A 30 14.16 -7.42 1.89
CA PHE A 30 13.36 -8.25 0.99
C PHE A 30 14.21 -8.87 -0.12
N LEU A 31 15.09 -8.08 -0.75
CA LEU A 31 16.03 -8.60 -1.76
C LEU A 31 16.99 -9.64 -1.17
N MET A 32 17.56 -9.38 0.01
CA MET A 32 18.45 -10.34 0.69
C MET A 32 17.73 -11.66 0.98
N ILE A 33 16.49 -11.61 1.47
CA ILE A 33 15.69 -12.82 1.70
C ILE A 33 15.47 -13.57 0.37
N GLY A 34 15.16 -12.86 -0.72
CA GLY A 34 15.03 -13.46 -2.04
C GLY A 34 16.31 -14.19 -2.50
N PHE A 35 17.48 -13.59 -2.28
CA PHE A 35 18.76 -14.22 -2.61
C PHE A 35 19.05 -15.45 -1.73
N VAL A 36 18.88 -15.35 -0.41
CA VAL A 36 19.09 -16.48 0.51
C VAL A 36 18.11 -17.62 0.19
N PHE A 37 16.87 -17.28 -0.12
CA PHE A 37 15.86 -18.26 -0.54
C PHE A 37 16.30 -18.95 -1.83
N LEU A 38 16.76 -18.21 -2.84
CA LEU A 38 17.25 -18.81 -4.08
C LEU A 38 18.47 -19.71 -3.84
N GLN A 39 19.40 -19.27 -3.00
CA GLN A 39 20.59 -20.05 -2.63
C GLN A 39 20.23 -21.34 -1.89
N SER A 40 19.14 -21.36 -1.12
CA SER A 40 18.69 -22.60 -0.45
C SER A 40 18.30 -23.73 -1.41
N PHE A 41 18.03 -23.42 -2.68
CA PHE A 41 17.72 -24.40 -3.71
C PHE A 41 18.94 -24.82 -4.56
N GLU A 42 20.12 -24.27 -4.31
CA GLU A 42 21.34 -24.47 -5.11
C GLU A 42 21.66 -25.95 -5.33
N GLU A 43 21.58 -26.79 -4.29
CA GLU A 43 21.86 -28.24 -4.39
C GLU A 43 20.70 -29.08 -4.93
N THR A 44 19.54 -28.49 -5.21
CA THR A 44 18.41 -29.21 -5.81
C THR A 44 18.61 -29.31 -7.32
N ASN A 45 18.17 -30.40 -7.95
CA ASN A 45 18.22 -30.57 -9.42
C ASN A 45 17.66 -29.35 -10.20
N TRP A 46 16.66 -28.66 -9.65
CA TRP A 46 16.12 -27.43 -10.22
C TRP A 46 17.02 -26.20 -10.03
N GLY A 47 17.71 -26.10 -8.88
CA GLY A 47 18.65 -25.01 -8.62
C GLY A 47 19.94 -25.16 -9.39
N ALA A 48 20.51 -26.38 -9.48
CA ALA A 48 21.69 -26.64 -10.30
C ALA A 48 21.47 -26.20 -11.76
N LEU A 49 20.30 -26.50 -12.35
CA LEU A 49 19.93 -26.02 -13.69
C LEU A 49 19.88 -24.49 -13.81
N ILE A 50 19.48 -23.80 -12.73
CA ILE A 50 19.40 -22.33 -12.67
C ILE A 50 20.81 -21.72 -12.55
N PHE A 51 21.64 -22.25 -11.64
CA PHE A 51 22.97 -21.71 -11.34
C PHE A 51 24.01 -22.06 -12.42
N ASP A 52 23.94 -23.24 -13.05
CA ASP A 52 24.86 -23.67 -14.11
C ASP A 52 24.74 -22.82 -15.40
N ASN A 53 23.54 -22.31 -15.68
CA ASN A 53 23.24 -21.51 -16.88
C ASN A 53 22.70 -20.12 -16.53
N LEU A 54 23.37 -19.43 -15.60
CA LEU A 54 22.94 -18.15 -15.03
C LEU A 54 22.47 -17.12 -16.07
N LEU A 55 23.13 -17.05 -17.24
CA LEU A 55 22.83 -16.10 -18.31
C LEU A 55 21.42 -16.27 -18.89
N TYR A 56 20.92 -17.51 -18.98
CA TYR A 56 19.59 -17.84 -19.51
C TYR A 56 18.55 -17.96 -18.40
N SER A 57 18.97 -18.44 -17.23
CA SER A 57 18.11 -18.65 -16.08
C SER A 57 17.57 -17.34 -15.49
N ILE A 58 18.37 -16.25 -15.51
CA ILE A 58 17.93 -14.93 -15.02
C ILE A 58 16.71 -14.40 -15.82
N PRO A 59 16.76 -14.30 -17.17
CA PRO A 59 15.59 -13.92 -17.96
C PRO A 59 14.37 -14.81 -17.74
N LEU A 60 14.57 -16.13 -17.63
CA LEU A 60 13.50 -17.09 -17.43
C LEU A 60 12.82 -16.91 -16.07
N LEU A 61 13.59 -16.74 -15.00
CA LEU A 61 13.09 -16.42 -13.66
C LEU A 61 12.32 -15.10 -13.66
N PHE A 62 12.80 -14.11 -14.41
CA PHE A 62 12.13 -12.81 -14.52
C PHE A 62 10.77 -12.95 -15.24
N MET A 63 10.70 -13.76 -16.30
CA MET A 63 9.45 -14.06 -16.99
C MET A 63 8.47 -14.80 -16.07
N LEU A 64 8.94 -15.84 -15.36
CA LEU A 64 8.13 -16.56 -14.37
C LEU A 64 7.62 -15.61 -13.28
N PHE A 65 8.48 -14.72 -12.78
CA PHE A 65 8.12 -13.73 -11.78
C PHE A 65 7.01 -12.81 -12.28
N ILE A 66 7.08 -12.31 -13.53
CA ILE A 66 6.01 -11.50 -14.12
C ILE A 66 4.70 -12.27 -14.16
N VAL A 67 4.72 -13.53 -14.61
CA VAL A 67 3.51 -14.37 -14.65
C VAL A 67 2.92 -14.56 -13.25
N LEU A 68 3.75 -14.86 -12.25
CA LEU A 68 3.31 -14.99 -10.87
C LEU A 68 2.69 -13.69 -10.33
N GLN A 69 3.30 -12.54 -10.61
CA GLN A 69 2.77 -11.23 -10.23
C GLN A 69 1.40 -10.95 -10.89
N LEU A 70 1.22 -11.33 -12.16
CA LEU A 70 -0.08 -11.19 -12.83
C LEU A 70 -1.15 -12.09 -12.21
N VAL A 71 -0.80 -13.33 -11.86
CA VAL A 71 -1.71 -14.27 -11.18
C VAL A 71 -2.10 -13.73 -9.81
N LEU A 72 -1.13 -13.29 -9.01
CA LEU A 72 -1.40 -12.68 -7.70
C LEU A 72 -2.27 -11.43 -7.83
N GLY A 73 -1.96 -10.53 -8.77
CA GLY A 73 -2.78 -9.34 -9.02
C GLY A 73 -4.21 -9.67 -9.47
N ARG A 74 -4.41 -10.77 -10.20
CA ARG A 74 -5.75 -11.27 -10.54
C ARG A 74 -6.48 -11.77 -9.30
N ILE A 75 -5.81 -12.49 -8.41
CA ILE A 75 -6.37 -12.97 -7.15
C ILE A 75 -6.82 -11.79 -6.28
N ASP A 76 -5.98 -10.76 -6.11
CA ASP A 76 -6.33 -9.56 -5.34
C ASP A 76 -7.56 -8.84 -5.91
N THR A 77 -7.67 -8.80 -7.24
CA THR A 77 -8.82 -8.20 -7.94
C THR A 77 -10.09 -9.03 -7.75
N VAL A 78 -9.99 -10.36 -7.81
CA VAL A 78 -11.13 -11.26 -7.63
C VAL A 78 -11.62 -11.28 -6.18
N LEU A 79 -10.71 -11.18 -5.21
CA LEU A 79 -11.04 -11.12 -3.79
C LEU A 79 -11.54 -9.73 -3.35
N GLY A 80 -11.47 -8.71 -4.19
CA GLY A 80 -11.96 -7.35 -3.90
C GLY A 80 -11.17 -6.61 -2.82
N LEU A 81 -10.03 -7.16 -2.37
CA LEU A 81 -9.22 -6.61 -1.28
C LEU A 81 -8.80 -5.16 -1.56
N ARG A 82 -8.49 -4.86 -2.82
CA ARG A 82 -8.04 -3.55 -3.26
C ARG A 82 -9.10 -2.46 -3.07
N GLU A 83 -10.38 -2.76 -3.29
CA GLU A 83 -11.45 -1.78 -3.10
C GLU A 83 -11.65 -1.46 -1.62
N GLU A 84 -11.60 -2.49 -0.78
CA GLU A 84 -11.70 -2.36 0.68
C GLU A 84 -10.53 -1.57 1.29
N GLU A 85 -9.31 -1.82 0.83
CA GLU A 85 -8.13 -1.05 1.22
C GLU A 85 -8.27 0.43 0.85
N MET A 86 -8.71 0.73 -0.37
CA MET A 86 -8.91 2.10 -0.84
C MET A 86 -10.02 2.83 -0.06
N ARG A 87 -11.09 2.11 0.29
CA ARG A 87 -12.18 2.64 1.11
C ARG A 87 -11.71 2.96 2.53
N ASN A 88 -10.96 2.06 3.15
CA ASN A 88 -10.40 2.27 4.48
C ASN A 88 -9.35 3.40 4.49
N ALA A 89 -8.50 3.48 3.48
CA ALA A 89 -7.53 4.57 3.31
C ALA A 89 -8.24 5.93 3.17
N SER A 90 -9.34 5.99 2.42
CA SER A 90 -10.14 7.21 2.27
C SER A 90 -10.86 7.61 3.56
N THR A 91 -11.35 6.63 4.33
CA THR A 91 -12.05 6.87 5.60
C THR A 91 -11.11 7.34 6.72
N SER A 92 -9.86 6.87 6.70
CA SER A 92 -8.82 7.27 7.64
C SER A 92 -8.21 8.64 7.34
N ASN A 93 -8.41 9.18 6.13
CA ASN A 93 -7.99 10.54 5.79
C ASN A 93 -8.93 11.57 6.44
N PRO A 94 -8.45 12.43 7.36
CA PRO A 94 -9.30 13.35 8.10
C PRO A 94 -10.02 14.35 7.18
N VAL A 95 -9.37 14.82 6.12
CA VAL A 95 -9.95 15.79 5.18
C VAL A 95 -11.06 15.15 4.35
N MET A 96 -10.82 13.93 3.86
CA MET A 96 -11.82 13.20 3.08
C MET A 96 -13.06 12.86 3.91
N ARG A 97 -12.85 12.49 5.17
CA ARG A 97 -13.92 12.23 6.12
C ARG A 97 -14.77 13.47 6.39
N GLU A 98 -14.13 14.62 6.59
CA GLU A 98 -14.83 15.90 6.79
C GLU A 98 -15.67 16.28 5.55
N LEU A 99 -15.11 16.13 4.34
CA LEU A 99 -15.85 16.35 3.09
C LEU A 99 -17.07 15.43 2.96
N LEU A 100 -16.92 14.14 3.29
CA LEU A 100 -18.02 13.19 3.25
C LEU A 100 -19.15 13.57 4.21
N THR A 101 -18.82 13.96 5.45
CA THR A 101 -19.81 14.44 6.43
C THR A 101 -20.55 15.67 5.91
N ASN A 102 -19.81 16.68 5.43
CA ASN A 102 -20.41 17.90 4.90
C ASN A 102 -21.35 17.64 3.72
N ILE A 103 -21.01 16.71 2.83
CA ILE A 103 -21.87 16.31 1.71
C ILE A 103 -23.14 15.60 2.20
N GLN A 104 -23.04 14.76 3.23
CA GLN A 104 -24.20 14.08 3.82
C GLN A 104 -25.16 15.09 4.47
N ASP A 105 -24.62 16.07 5.20
CA ASP A 105 -25.41 17.12 5.84
C ASP A 105 -26.14 17.97 4.80
N LEU A 106 -25.43 18.42 3.75
CA LEU A 106 -26.04 19.14 2.63
C LEU A 106 -27.15 18.34 1.94
N LYS A 107 -26.95 17.03 1.77
CA LYS A 107 -27.97 16.16 1.15
C LYS A 107 -29.23 16.05 2.01
N LEU A 108 -29.08 16.01 3.33
CA LEU A 108 -30.19 16.01 4.28
C LEU A 108 -30.95 17.34 4.25
N GLU A 109 -30.23 18.46 4.27
CA GLU A 109 -30.82 19.80 4.18
C GLU A 109 -31.61 19.97 2.88
N VAL A 110 -31.03 19.62 1.73
CA VAL A 110 -31.70 19.68 0.43
C VAL A 110 -32.97 18.81 0.41
N LYS A 111 -32.93 17.63 1.04
CA LYS A 111 -34.10 16.75 1.12
C LYS A 111 -35.21 17.40 1.96
N GLN A 112 -34.89 17.94 3.13
CA GLN A 112 -35.85 18.63 3.99
C GLN A 112 -36.47 19.85 3.31
N LEU A 113 -35.66 20.65 2.62
CA LEU A 113 -36.12 21.78 1.80
C LEU A 113 -37.08 21.31 0.69
N SER A 114 -36.78 20.20 0.02
CA SER A 114 -37.65 19.66 -1.03
C SER A 114 -38.99 19.15 -0.49
N GLU A 115 -39.01 18.62 0.73
CA GLU A 115 -40.22 18.17 1.42
C GLU A 115 -41.08 19.37 1.87
N GLN A 116 -40.47 20.41 2.44
CA GLN A 116 -41.16 21.66 2.79
C GLN A 116 -41.79 22.36 1.58
N ILE A 117 -41.09 22.39 0.44
CA ILE A 117 -41.62 22.97 -0.80
C ILE A 117 -42.84 22.18 -1.32
N LYS A 118 -42.86 20.85 -1.12
CA LYS A 118 -44.02 20.02 -1.47
C LYS A 118 -45.21 20.23 -0.55
N GLU A 119 -44.99 20.49 0.74
CA GLU A 119 -46.08 20.78 1.70
C GLU A 119 -46.67 22.19 1.54
N THR A 120 -45.91 23.11 0.94
CA THR A 120 -46.34 24.51 0.71
C THR A 120 -47.13 24.67 -0.60
N LYS A 121 -47.20 23.65 -1.45
CA LYS A 121 -47.97 23.62 -2.71
C LYS A 121 -49.23 22.79 -2.56
#